data_AF-A0A6J4E467-F1
#
_entry.id   AF-A0A6J4E467-F1
#
_cell.length_a   1.000
_cell.length_b   1.000
_cell.length_c   1.000
_cell.angle_alpha   90.00
_cell.angle_beta   90.00
_cell.angle_gamma   90.00
#
_symmetry.space_group_name_H-M   'P 1'
#
loop_
_entity.id
_entity.type
_entity.pdbx_description
1 polymer ?
#
loop_
_entity_poly.entity_id
_entity_poly.type
_entity_poly.pdbx_seq_one_letter_code
_entity_poly.pdbx_strand_id
1 'polypeptide(L)'
;MKTHRCLLVTLLLCAAGAQASTPEAWQEQDRRMLAACTQLSGLKEVKAAGKPVLFDDRLGLTALVLSGRYPQAHMKNRAGRELCLYQRNTGKAYLSEADSLIEPRKP
;
A
#
# COMPACT_ATOMS: atom_id res chain seq x y z
N MET A 1 -0.12 -55.03 -7.56
CA MET A 1 -1.11 -54.11 -8.21
C MET A 1 -1.89 -53.21 -7.24
N LYS A 2 -1.35 -52.78 -6.09
CA LYS A 2 -2.11 -51.93 -5.13
C LYS A 2 -1.41 -50.65 -4.65
N THR A 3 -0.11 -50.48 -4.90
CA THR A 3 0.66 -49.32 -4.42
C THR A 3 0.75 -48.17 -5.43
N HIS A 4 0.65 -48.44 -6.74
CA HIS A 4 0.74 -47.39 -7.76
C HIS A 4 -0.54 -46.55 -7.90
N ARG A 5 -1.71 -47.11 -7.56
CA ARG A 5 -2.99 -46.38 -7.58
C ARG A 5 -3.06 -45.27 -6.54
N CYS A 6 -2.32 -45.37 -5.44
CA CYS A 6 -2.33 -44.39 -4.37
C CYS A 6 -1.51 -43.13 -4.75
N LEU A 7 -0.38 -43.32 -5.45
CA LEU A 7 0.52 -42.23 -5.84
C LEU A 7 -0.09 -41.29 -6.89
N LEU A 8 -0.93 -41.83 -7.78
CA LEU A 8 -1.58 -41.05 -8.84
C LEU A 8 -2.67 -40.11 -8.30
N VAL A 9 -3.31 -40.44 -7.18
CA VAL A 9 -4.38 -39.61 -6.59
C VAL A 9 -3.80 -38.38 -5.89
N THR A 10 -2.60 -38.47 -5.31
CA THR A 10 -1.97 -37.35 -4.59
C THR A 10 -1.49 -36.24 -5.52
N LEU A 11 -1.05 -36.58 -6.74
CA LEU A 11 -0.53 -35.61 -7.71
C LEU A 11 -1.65 -34.72 -8.31
N LEU A 12 -2.89 -35.23 -8.37
CA LEU A 12 -4.06 -34.48 -8.89
C LEU A 12 -4.52 -33.35 -7.94
N LEU A 13 -4.23 -33.43 -6.64
CA LEU A 13 -4.59 -32.38 -5.66
C LEU A 13 -3.65 -31.17 -5.69
N CYS A 14 -2.42 -31.33 -6.18
CA CYS A 14 -1.46 -30.22 -6.32
C CYS A 14 -1.70 -29.33 -7.55
N ALA A 15 -2.61 -29.74 -8.45
CA ALA A 15 -3.05 -28.92 -9.58
C ALA A 15 -4.10 -27.87 -9.19
N ALA A 16 -4.52 -27.82 -7.92
CA ALA A 16 -5.51 -26.88 -7.42
C ALA A 16 -4.92 -25.47 -7.25
N GLY A 17 -4.93 -24.72 -8.36
CA GLY A 17 -5.10 -23.27 -8.39
C GLY A 17 -3.85 -22.46 -8.09
N ALA A 18 -3.38 -21.71 -9.08
CA ALA A 18 -2.65 -20.48 -8.82
C ALA A 18 -3.51 -19.62 -7.88
N GLN A 19 -3.10 -19.48 -6.63
CA GLN A 19 -3.73 -18.59 -5.66
C GLN A 19 -3.44 -17.16 -6.11
N ALA A 20 -4.22 -16.67 -7.07
CA ALA A 20 -4.26 -15.25 -7.35
C ALA A 20 -4.80 -14.54 -6.11
N SER A 21 -4.23 -13.40 -5.75
CA SER A 21 -4.71 -12.60 -4.62
C SER A 21 -6.20 -12.33 -4.75
N THR A 22 -6.98 -12.66 -3.72
CA THR A 22 -8.41 -12.40 -3.72
C THR A 22 -8.69 -10.91 -3.54
N PRO A 23 -9.88 -10.40 -3.93
CA PRO A 23 -10.27 -9.01 -3.68
C PRO A 23 -10.13 -8.60 -2.20
N GLU A 24 -10.43 -9.52 -1.28
CA GLU A 24 -10.34 -9.31 0.17
C GLU A 24 -8.88 -9.13 0.61
N ALA A 25 -7.96 -9.91 0.03
CA ALA A 25 -6.53 -9.77 0.30
C ALA A 25 -5.99 -8.40 -0.11
N TRP A 26 -6.48 -7.85 -1.24
CA TRP A 26 -6.15 -6.51 -1.68
C TRP A 26 -6.72 -5.43 -0.75
N GLN A 27 -7.97 -5.55 -0.33
CA GLN A 27 -8.56 -4.61 0.65
C GLN A 27 -7.84 -4.63 1.99
N GLU A 28 -7.43 -5.80 2.47
CA GLU A 28 -6.64 -5.93 3.69
C GLU A 28 -5.28 -5.23 3.55
N GLN A 29 -4.61 -5.44 2.42
CA GLN A 29 -3.35 -4.76 2.09
C GLN A 29 -3.50 -3.24 2.13
N ASP A 30 -4.54 -2.71 1.48
CA ASP A 30 -4.82 -1.27 1.43
C ASP A 30 -5.10 -0.71 2.82
N ARG A 31 -5.83 -1.45 3.67
CA ARG A 31 -6.10 -1.04 5.05
C ARG A 31 -4.82 -0.98 5.88
N ARG A 32 -3.95 -1.99 5.77
CA ARG A 32 -2.64 -2.03 6.45
C ARG A 32 -1.74 -0.89 6.01
N MET A 33 -1.67 -0.63 4.71
CA MET A 33 -0.94 0.50 4.15
C MET A 33 -1.47 1.82 4.71
N LEU A 34 -2.79 2.05 4.63
CA LEU A 34 -3.39 3.30 5.11
C LEU A 34 -3.08 3.52 6.58
N ALA A 35 -3.24 2.50 7.43
CA ALA A 35 -2.92 2.58 8.85
C ALA A 35 -1.44 2.91 9.12
N ALA A 36 -0.52 2.24 8.43
CA ALA A 36 0.92 2.50 8.58
C ALA A 36 1.29 3.93 8.15
N CYS A 37 0.71 4.40 7.03
CA CYS A 37 0.94 5.75 6.53
C CYS A 37 0.33 6.82 7.45
N THR A 38 -0.91 6.64 7.94
CA THR A 38 -1.55 7.63 8.82
C THR A 38 -0.89 7.68 10.20
N GLN A 39 -0.37 6.56 10.70
CA GLN A 39 0.37 6.52 11.97
C GLN A 39 1.66 7.34 11.93
N LEU A 40 2.32 7.44 10.78
CA LEU A 40 3.55 8.22 10.62
C LEU A 40 3.30 9.67 10.21
N SER A 41 2.09 10.01 9.75
CA SER A 41 1.76 11.33 9.21
C SER A 41 1.90 12.43 10.26
N GLY A 42 2.52 13.54 9.88
CA GLY A 42 2.60 14.73 10.72
C GLY A 42 1.36 15.64 10.63
N LEU A 43 0.39 15.28 9.78
CA LEU A 43 -0.81 16.06 9.55
C LEU A 43 -1.90 15.73 10.59
N LYS A 44 -2.85 16.64 10.79
CA LYS A 44 -4.14 16.33 11.43
C LYS A 44 -5.22 16.09 10.37
N GLU A 45 -6.30 15.42 10.77
CA GLU A 45 -7.44 15.10 9.88
C GLU A 45 -6.99 14.31 8.63
N VAL A 46 -6.04 13.40 8.84
CA VAL A 46 -5.36 12.67 7.76
C VAL A 46 -6.30 11.71 7.06
N LYS A 47 -6.28 11.74 5.74
CA LYS A 47 -7.02 10.82 4.87
C LYS A 47 -6.27 10.55 3.58
N ALA A 48 -6.57 9.42 2.95
CA ALA A 48 -6.11 9.13 1.61
C ALA A 48 -6.57 10.21 0.62
N ALA A 49 -5.66 10.66 -0.24
CA ALA A 49 -5.86 11.64 -1.29
C ALA A 49 -5.64 10.99 -2.66
N GLY A 50 -6.51 10.04 -3.00
CA GLY A 50 -6.44 9.28 -4.24
C GLY A 50 -6.39 7.78 -4.00
N LYS A 51 -6.12 7.03 -5.08
CA LYS A 51 -5.95 5.57 -5.04
C LYS A 51 -4.48 5.21 -4.77
N PRO A 52 -4.21 4.03 -4.18
CA PRO A 52 -2.86 3.50 -4.11
C PRO A 52 -2.24 3.31 -5.50
N VAL A 53 -0.96 3.61 -5.64
CA VAL A 53 -0.17 3.39 -6.86
C VAL A 53 0.78 2.24 -6.61
N LEU A 54 0.55 1.10 -7.25
CA LEU A 54 1.39 -0.08 -7.12
C LEU A 54 2.62 0.06 -8.02
N PHE A 55 3.80 -0.04 -7.42
CA PHE A 55 5.04 -0.23 -8.16
C PHE A 55 5.27 -1.72 -8.42
N ASP A 56 6.05 -2.00 -9.46
CA ASP A 56 6.56 -3.33 -9.84
C ASP A 56 7.05 -4.13 -8.62
N ASP A 57 6.79 -5.43 -8.63
CA ASP A 57 7.09 -6.32 -7.50
C ASP A 57 8.57 -6.45 -7.17
N ARG A 58 9.48 -6.09 -8.10
CA ARG A 58 10.92 -6.00 -7.81
C ARG A 58 11.24 -4.93 -6.76
N LEU A 59 10.47 -3.84 -6.74
CA LEU A 59 10.55 -2.82 -5.70
C LEU A 59 9.67 -3.18 -4.50
N GLY A 60 8.51 -3.80 -4.75
CA GLY A 60 7.58 -4.19 -3.68
C GLY A 60 6.96 -3.01 -2.95
N LEU A 61 6.89 -1.82 -3.60
CA LEU A 61 6.39 -0.58 -3.02
C LEU A 61 4.98 -0.25 -3.50
N THR A 62 4.13 0.20 -2.58
CA THR A 62 2.87 0.87 -2.92
C THR A 62 2.96 2.32 -2.45
N ALA A 63 2.70 3.28 -3.33
CA ALA A 63 2.63 4.68 -2.95
C ALA A 63 1.18 5.11 -2.67
N LEU A 64 1.00 5.97 -1.69
CA LEU A 64 -0.28 6.59 -1.36
C LEU A 64 -0.05 8.06 -1.04
N VAL A 65 -0.81 8.95 -1.65
CA VAL A 65 -0.83 10.36 -1.22
C VAL A 65 -1.82 10.50 -0.09
N LEU A 66 -1.39 11.15 0.99
CA LEU A 66 -2.24 11.58 2.09
C LEU A 66 -2.57 13.06 1.93
N SER A 67 -3.71 13.47 2.48
CA SER A 67 -4.07 14.86 2.68
C SER A 67 -4.52 15.08 4.12
N GLY A 68 -4.32 16.29 4.61
CA GLY A 68 -4.69 16.69 5.94
C GLY A 68 -4.38 18.17 6.14
N ARG A 69 -4.11 18.57 7.38
CA ARG A 69 -3.74 19.96 7.71
C ARG A 69 -2.51 19.98 8.59
N TYR A 70 -1.62 20.94 8.36
CA TYR A 70 -0.42 21.11 9.18
C TYR A 70 -0.80 21.61 10.59
N PRO A 71 -0.42 20.89 11.67
CA PRO A 71 -0.69 21.32 13.04
C PRO A 71 0.25 22.44 13.51
N GLN A 72 1.40 22.65 12.85
CA GLN A 72 2.40 23.63 13.26
C GLN A 72 1.84 25.06 13.13
N ALA A 73 2.01 25.89 14.17
CA ALA A 73 1.42 27.23 14.23
C ALA A 73 1.84 28.15 13.07
N HIS A 74 3.11 28.08 12.65
CA HIS A 74 3.63 28.88 11.53
C HIS A 74 3.02 28.49 10.19
N MET A 75 2.49 27.27 10.05
CA MET A 75 1.78 26.81 8.87
C MET A 75 0.34 27.28 8.82
N LYS A 76 -0.17 27.96 9.86
CA LYS A 76 -1.52 28.55 9.93
C LYS A 76 -2.63 27.57 9.52
N ASN A 77 -2.50 26.31 9.93
CA ASN A 77 -3.47 25.27 9.59
C ASN A 77 -3.64 25.17 8.04
N ARG A 78 -2.55 25.26 7.27
CA ARG A 78 -2.59 25.09 5.82
C ARG A 78 -2.98 23.65 5.46
N ALA A 79 -3.68 23.47 4.34
CA ALA A 79 -3.85 22.13 3.76
C ALA A 79 -2.47 21.57 3.39
N GLY A 80 -2.23 20.31 3.72
CA GLY A 80 -0.96 19.64 3.45
C GLY A 80 -1.17 18.31 2.76
N ARG A 81 -0.14 17.87 2.03
CA ARG A 81 -0.05 16.57 1.39
C ARG A 81 1.27 15.91 1.75
N GLU A 82 1.21 14.61 1.96
CA GLU A 82 2.38 13.78 2.15
C GLU A 82 2.33 12.60 1.17
N LEU A 83 3.50 12.18 0.67
CA LEU A 83 3.65 10.97 -0.11
C LEU A 83 4.13 9.87 0.82
N CYS A 84 3.31 8.83 0.97
CA CYS A 84 3.68 7.61 1.67
C CYS A 84 4.20 6.57 0.69
N LEU A 85 5.32 5.92 1.02
CA LEU A 85 5.81 4.72 0.36
C LEU A 85 5.73 3.55 1.34
N TYR A 86 4.95 2.53 1.00
CA TYR A 86 4.74 1.34 1.82
C TYR A 86 5.41 0.11 1.20
N GLN A 87 6.32 -0.52 1.95
CA GLN A 87 6.96 -1.78 1.58
C GLN A 87 6.02 -2.95 1.87
N ARG A 88 5.51 -3.60 0.81
CA ARG A 88 4.52 -4.68 0.89
C ARG A 88 5.01 -5.92 1.64
N ASN A 89 6.30 -6.18 1.59
CA ASN A 89 6.96 -7.35 2.21
C ASN A 89 7.22 -7.16 3.72
N THR A 90 7.62 -5.97 4.15
CA THR A 90 7.97 -5.70 5.56
C THR A 90 6.89 -4.95 6.34
N GLY A 91 5.89 -4.39 5.64
CA GLY A 91 4.89 -3.51 6.23
C GLY A 91 5.42 -2.14 6.68
N LYS A 92 6.64 -1.76 6.26
CA LYS A 92 7.24 -0.47 6.65
C LYS A 92 6.72 0.64 5.76
N ALA A 93 6.39 1.78 6.36
CA ALA A 93 6.00 2.99 5.66
C ALA A 93 7.07 4.08 5.80
N TYR A 94 7.16 4.94 4.79
CA TYR A 94 8.06 6.09 4.73
C TYR A 94 7.27 7.28 4.21
N LEU A 95 7.46 8.46 4.78
CA LEU A 95 6.72 9.67 4.41
C LEU A 95 7.67 10.79 4.03
N SER A 96 7.20 11.61 3.08
CA SER A 96 7.79 12.91 2.76
C SER A 96 6.66 13.90 2.49
N GLU A 97 6.90 15.18 2.79
CA GLU A 97 6.05 16.27 2.33
C GLU A 97 5.94 16.24 0.80
N ALA A 98 4.75 16.51 0.29
CA ALA A 98 4.40 16.36 -1.12
C ALA A 98 3.39 17.44 -1.59
N ASP A 99 3.40 18.61 -0.97
CA ASP A 99 2.51 19.72 -1.32
C ASP A 99 2.61 20.06 -2.82
N SER A 100 3.83 20.11 -3.36
CA SER A 100 4.10 20.45 -4.77
C SER A 100 4.00 19.28 -5.76
N LEU A 101 3.57 18.08 -5.32
CA LEU A 101 3.65 16.86 -6.14
C LEU A 101 2.83 16.91 -7.44
N ILE A 102 1.73 17.67 -7.44
CA ILE A 102 0.84 17.84 -8.61
C ILE A 102 0.88 19.26 -9.16
N GLU A 103 1.69 20.13 -8.57
CA GLU A 103 1.80 21.50 -9.03
C GLU A 103 2.60 21.53 -10.34
N PRO A 104 2.17 22.32 -11.33
CA PRO A 104 2.95 22.51 -12.54
C PRO A 104 4.33 23.05 -12.17
N ARG A 105 5.40 22.38 -12.63
CA ARG A 105 6.76 22.90 -12.47
C ARG A 105 6.84 24.22 -13.24
N LYS A 106 7.14 25.32 -12.54
CA LYS A 106 7.47 26.59 -13.19
C LYS A 106 8.78 26.38 -13.98
N PRO A 107 8.85 26.81 -15.26
CA PRO A 107 10.06 26.67 -16.06
C PRO A 107 11.25 27.41 -15.46
#